data_AF-D5BYU5-F1
#
_entry.id   AF-D5BYU5-F1
#
_cell.length_a   1.000
_cell.length_b   1.000
_cell.length_c   1.000
_cell.angle_alpha   90.00
_cell.angle_beta   90.00
_cell.angle_gamma   90.00
#
_symmetry.space_group_name_H-M   'P 1'
#
loop_
_entity.id
_entity.type
_entity.pdbx_description
1 polymer ?
#
loop_
_entity_poly.entity_id
_entity_poly.type
_entity_poly.pdbx_seq_one_letter_code
_entity_poly.pdbx_strand_id
1 'polypeptide(L)'
;MKSESQRILKEAFENIDNRAAERDTEQERSMARAVALFNAYSGKDLTETEGWMFMCCLKMSRSRAGSFNRDDYVDLASYAALAGECEQEKHSD
;
A
#
# COMPACT_ATOMS: atom_id res chain seq x y z
N MET A 1 12.05 -26.10 -0.23
CA MET A 1 10.73 -25.50 -0.55
C MET A 1 10.78 -24.05 -0.09
N LYS A 2 10.48 -23.05 -0.94
CA LYS A 2 10.43 -21.64 -0.48
C LYS A 2 9.35 -21.49 0.58
N SER A 3 9.61 -20.73 1.65
CA SER A 3 8.62 -20.52 2.73
C SER A 3 7.44 -19.70 2.23
N GLU A 4 6.28 -19.83 2.87
CA GLU A 4 5.11 -19.00 2.56
C GLU A 4 5.38 -17.50 2.72
N SER A 5 6.20 -17.12 3.72
CA SER A 5 6.64 -15.73 3.88
C SER A 5 7.38 -15.19 2.66
N GLN A 6 8.27 -16.00 2.05
CA GLN A 6 8.98 -15.60 0.83
C GLN A 6 8.03 -15.47 -0.36
N ARG A 7 6.97 -16.28 -0.42
CA ARG A 7 5.95 -16.19 -1.47
C ARG A 7 5.12 -14.91 -1.33
N ILE A 8 4.72 -14.56 -0.12
CA ILE A 8 4.00 -13.30 0.17
C ILE A 8 4.83 -12.10 -0.27
N LEU A 9 6.11 -12.04 0.11
CA LEU A 9 6.98 -10.93 -0.28
C LEU A 9 7.19 -10.83 -1.79
N LYS A 10 7.35 -11.97 -2.47
CA LYS A 10 7.52 -12.00 -3.94
C LYS A 10 6.28 -11.47 -4.65
N GLU A 11 5.10 -11.87 -4.21
CA GLU A 11 3.84 -11.42 -4.80
C GLU A 11 3.54 -9.96 -4.46
N ALA A 12 3.89 -9.51 -3.25
CA ALA A 12 3.76 -8.12 -2.86
C ALA A 12 4.63 -7.20 -3.75
N PHE A 13 5.83 -7.65 -4.10
CA PHE A 13 6.71 -6.99 -5.08
C PHE A 13 6.08 -6.96 -6.47
N GLU A 14 5.58 -8.10 -6.96
CA GLU A 14 4.89 -8.17 -8.26
C GLU A 14 3.65 -7.26 -8.31
N ASN A 15 2.90 -7.14 -7.22
CA ASN A 15 1.77 -6.21 -7.13
C ASN A 15 2.18 -4.75 -7.25
N ILE A 16 3.32 -4.35 -6.68
CA ILE A 16 3.86 -3.00 -6.80
C ILE A 16 4.29 -2.75 -8.25
N ASP A 17 5.02 -3.69 -8.85
CA ASP A 17 5.52 -3.57 -10.22
C ASP A 17 4.39 -3.53 -11.26
N ASN A 18 3.38 -4.40 -11.11
CA ASN A 18 2.20 -4.41 -11.96
C ASN A 18 1.40 -3.11 -11.85
N ARG A 19 1.31 -2.52 -10.65
CA ARG A 19 0.65 -1.22 -10.47
C ARG A 19 1.36 -0.09 -11.20
N ALA A 20 2.68 -0.13 -11.27
CA ALA A 20 3.48 0.79 -12.08
C ALA A 20 3.29 0.54 -13.59
N ALA A 21 3.24 -0.74 -14.01
CA ALA A 21 3.16 -1.13 -15.42
C ALA A 21 1.78 -0.94 -16.06
N GLU A 22 0.68 -1.24 -15.36
CA GLU A 22 -0.70 -1.13 -15.89
C GLU A 22 -1.15 0.31 -16.13
N ARG A 23 -0.41 1.30 -15.61
CA ARG A 23 -0.77 2.71 -15.61
C ARG A 23 0.45 3.50 -16.02
N ASP A 24 0.74 3.51 -17.32
CA ASP A 24 1.83 4.16 -18.08
C ASP A 24 2.16 5.61 -17.63
N THR A 25 2.60 5.75 -16.39
CA THR A 25 2.95 6.96 -15.65
C THR A 25 3.99 6.53 -14.62
N GLU A 26 5.20 7.06 -14.73
CA GLU A 26 6.42 6.62 -14.02
C GLU A 26 6.35 6.68 -12.47
N GLN A 27 5.25 7.14 -11.89
CA GLN A 27 5.03 7.20 -10.43
C GLN A 27 3.55 6.90 -10.14
N GLU A 28 3.26 5.80 -9.44
CA GLU A 28 1.88 5.44 -9.09
C GLU A 28 1.30 6.39 -8.00
N ARG A 29 0.91 7.61 -8.39
CA ARG A 29 0.28 8.61 -7.50
C ARG A 29 -1.20 8.34 -7.21
N SER A 30 -1.61 7.07 -7.16
CA SER A 30 -3.00 6.71 -6.88
C SER A 30 -3.37 7.05 -5.43
N MET A 31 -2.44 6.88 -4.49
CA MET A 31 -2.63 7.25 -3.10
C MET A 31 -2.62 8.77 -2.89
N ALA A 32 -1.66 9.52 -3.46
CA ALA A 32 -1.67 10.99 -3.43
C ALA A 32 -3.02 11.58 -3.88
N ARG A 33 -3.57 11.06 -5.00
CA ARG A 33 -4.87 11.51 -5.52
C ARG A 33 -6.03 11.12 -4.59
N ALA A 34 -6.01 9.89 -4.07
CA ALA A 34 -7.04 9.43 -3.12
C ALA A 34 -7.04 10.26 -1.84
N VAL A 35 -5.86 10.55 -1.28
CA VAL A 35 -5.68 11.38 -0.09
C VAL A 35 -6.12 12.82 -0.36
N ALA A 36 -5.71 13.42 -1.48
CA ALA A 36 -6.14 14.77 -1.85
C ALA A 36 -7.67 14.88 -1.96
N LEU A 37 -8.32 13.90 -2.60
CA LEU A 37 -9.77 13.84 -2.69
C LEU A 37 -10.42 13.67 -1.31
N PHE A 38 -9.89 12.76 -0.49
CA PHE A 38 -10.40 12.49 0.85
C PHE A 38 -10.30 13.73 1.74
N ASN A 39 -9.17 14.43 1.71
CA ASN A 39 -8.94 15.66 2.45
C ASN A 39 -9.92 16.76 2.03
N ALA A 40 -10.08 16.98 0.72
CA ALA A 40 -11.04 17.94 0.19
C ALA A 40 -12.49 17.63 0.60
N TYR A 41 -12.86 16.35 0.62
CA TYR A 41 -14.20 15.92 1.01
C TYR A 41 -14.46 16.01 2.52
N SER A 42 -13.48 15.64 3.34
CA SER A 42 -13.65 15.47 4.79
C SER A 42 -13.15 16.64 5.64
N GLY A 43 -12.48 17.63 5.02
CA GLY A 43 -11.81 18.72 5.73
C GLY A 43 -10.64 18.24 6.60
N LYS A 44 -10.04 17.10 6.24
CA LYS A 44 -8.85 16.53 6.88
C LYS A 44 -7.60 16.92 6.11
N ASP A 45 -6.45 16.59 6.70
CA ASP A 45 -5.14 16.87 6.14
C ASP A 45 -4.21 15.67 6.31
N LEU A 46 -4.63 14.53 5.77
CA LEU A 46 -3.79 13.34 5.72
C LEU A 46 -2.66 13.53 4.70
N THR A 47 -1.49 12.99 5.02
CA THR A 47 -0.37 12.80 4.10
C THR A 47 -0.55 11.52 3.27
N GLU A 48 0.19 11.39 2.17
CA GLU A 48 0.19 10.17 1.35
C GLU A 48 0.60 8.92 2.15
N THR A 49 1.63 9.04 3.00
CA THR A 49 2.04 7.98 3.94
C THR A 49 0.90 7.56 4.86
N GLU A 50 0.17 8.51 5.44
CA GLU A 50 -0.97 8.19 6.31
C GLU A 50 -2.10 7.51 5.54
N GLY A 51 -2.27 7.83 4.26
CA GLY A 51 -3.16 7.09 3.35
C GLY A 51 -2.77 5.61 3.23
N TRP A 52 -1.48 5.32 2.99
CA TRP A 52 -1.00 3.94 2.98
C TRP A 52 -1.12 3.24 4.34
N MET A 53 -0.81 3.94 5.44
CA MET A 53 -0.97 3.40 6.79
C MET A 53 -2.44 3.09 7.12
N PHE A 54 -3.37 3.90 6.63
CA PHE A 54 -4.80 3.61 6.73
C PHE A 54 -5.17 2.32 5.97
N MET A 55 -4.61 2.11 4.78
CA MET A 55 -4.80 0.87 4.02
C MET A 55 -4.19 -0.36 4.73
N CYS A 56 -3.05 -0.21 5.40
CA CYS A 56 -2.50 -1.23 6.28
C CYS A 56 -3.47 -1.58 7.42
N CYS A 57 -4.07 -0.58 8.07
CA CYS A 57 -5.09 -0.78 9.10
C CYS A 57 -6.30 -1.57 8.57
N LEU A 58 -6.78 -1.24 7.36
CA LEU A 58 -7.86 -1.97 6.70
C LEU A 58 -7.51 -3.45 6.50
N LYS A 59 -6.29 -3.73 6.03
CA LYS A 59 -5.84 -5.11 5.76
C LYS A 59 -5.62 -5.91 7.03
N MET A 60 -5.05 -5.30 8.07
CA MET A 60 -5.00 -5.93 9.40
C MET A 60 -6.39 -6.23 9.95
N SER A 61 -7.35 -5.30 9.79
CA SER A 61 -8.73 -5.51 10.23
C SER A 61 -9.40 -6.67 9.47
N ARG A 62 -9.26 -6.72 8.14
CA ARG A 62 -9.80 -7.81 7.30
C ARG A 62 -9.18 -9.16 7.60
N SER A 63 -7.87 -9.21 7.87
CA SER A 63 -7.18 -10.47 8.25
C SER A 63 -7.77 -11.13 9.51
N ARG A 64 -8.45 -10.35 10.36
CA ARG A 64 -9.12 -10.81 11.58
C ARG A 64 -10.62 -11.04 11.39
N ALA A 65 -11.20 -10.61 10.27
CA ALA A 65 -12.61 -10.69 9.99
C ALA A 65 -12.88 -11.85 9.01
N GLY A 66 -13.58 -12.88 9.47
CA GLY A 66 -13.96 -14.02 8.62
C GLY A 66 -12.87 -15.08 8.49
N SER A 67 -12.87 -15.81 7.37
CA SER A 67 -11.90 -16.87 7.09
C SER A 67 -10.55 -16.30 6.66
N PHE A 68 -9.47 -17.04 6.95
CA PHE A 68 -8.14 -16.69 6.47
C PHE A 68 -8.13 -16.40 4.97
N ASN A 69 -7.67 -15.20 4.62
CA ASN A 69 -7.37 -14.81 3.26
C ASN A 69 -5.90 -14.38 3.18
N ARG A 70 -5.12 -15.07 2.36
CA ARG A 70 -3.69 -14.80 2.17
C ARG A 70 -3.46 -13.40 1.57
N ASP A 71 -4.35 -12.94 0.70
CA ASP A 71 -4.22 -11.66 0.00
C ASP A 71 -4.21 -10.49 0.96
N ASP A 72 -4.86 -10.61 2.14
CA ASP A 72 -4.82 -9.54 3.13
C ASP A 72 -3.39 -9.28 3.65
N TYR A 73 -2.55 -10.31 3.72
CA TYR A 73 -1.14 -10.19 4.10
C TYR A 73 -0.24 -9.75 2.95
N VAL A 74 -0.56 -10.16 1.71
CA VAL A 74 0.14 -9.70 0.51
C VAL A 74 -0.07 -8.20 0.33
N ASP A 75 -1.32 -7.74 0.36
CA ASP A 75 -1.65 -6.32 0.27
C ASP A 75 -1.05 -5.52 1.44
N LEU A 76 -1.07 -6.07 2.67
CA LEU A 76 -0.43 -5.42 3.81
C LEU A 76 1.08 -5.19 3.57
N ALA A 77 1.78 -6.18 3.04
CA ALA A 77 3.20 -6.06 2.72
C ALA A 77 3.44 -5.04 1.58
N SER A 78 2.61 -5.05 0.54
CA SER A 78 2.69 -4.06 -0.55
C SER A 78 2.47 -2.63 -0.05
N TYR A 79 1.42 -2.39 0.76
CA TYR A 79 1.10 -1.05 1.26
C TYR A 79 2.15 -0.55 2.25
N ALA A 80 2.71 -1.44 3.08
CA ALA A 80 3.80 -1.07 3.98
C ALA A 80 5.07 -0.65 3.20
N ALA A 81 5.39 -1.34 2.10
CA ALA A 81 6.51 -0.98 1.24
C ALA A 81 6.30 0.39 0.56
N LEU A 82 5.11 0.62 -0.01
CA LEU A 82 4.75 1.91 -0.64
C LEU A 82 4.73 3.07 0.37
N ALA A 83 4.29 2.83 1.61
CA ALA A 83 4.41 3.82 2.67
C ALA A 83 5.88 4.16 2.98
N GLY A 84 6.74 3.14 2.99
CA GLY A 84 8.19 3.30 3.19
C GLY A 84 8.85 4.09 2.07
N GLU A 85 8.45 3.88 0.83
CA GLU A 85 8.88 4.66 -0.33
C GLU A 85 8.56 6.15 -0.14
N CYS A 86 7.31 6.49 0.21
CA CYS A 86 6.90 7.87 0.47
C CYS A 86 7.70 8.52 1.62
N GLU A 87 8.04 7.77 2.68
CA GLU A 87 8.87 8.28 3.77
C GLU A 87 10.33 8.44 3.35
N GLN A 88 10.87 7.50 2.58
CA GLN A 88 12.24 7.57 2.08
C GLN A 88 12.44 8.79 1.18
N GLU A 89 11.49 9.09 0.30
CA GLU A 89 11.53 10.29 -0.56
C GLU A 89 11.61 11.58 0.27
N LYS A 90 10.87 11.68 1.38
CA LYS A 90 10.91 12.85 2.29
C LYS A 90 12.24 13.03 3.03
N HIS A 91 13.01 11.96 3.20
CA HIS A 91 14.27 11.94 3.96
C HIS A 91 15.50 11.80 3.05
N SER A 92 15.32 11.85 1.73
CA SER A 92 16.42 11.79 0.74
C SER A 92 16.93 13.18 0.30
N ASP A 93 16.45 14.24 0.95
CA ASP A 93 16.96 15.63 0.89
C ASP A 93 17.89 15.94 2.08
#